data_AF-A0A0G1XVE8-F1
#
_entry.id   AF-A0A0G1XVE8-F1
#
_cell.length_a   1.000
_cell.length_b   1.000
_cell.length_c   1.000
_cell.angle_alpha   90.00
_cell.angle_beta   90.00
_cell.angle_gamma   90.00
#
_symmetry.space_group_name_H-M   'P 1'
#
loop_
_entity.id
_entity.type
_entity.pdbx_description
1 polymer ?
#
loop_
_entity_poly.entity_id
_entity_poly.type
_entity_poly.pdbx_seq_one_letter_code
_entity_poly.pdbx_strand_id
1 'polypeptide(L)'
;MNRSGEAVQAVAGWQKPDRIIAIYDDADLPFGKIRVREDGGSAGHNGVKSLIEHIGGNFTRVRVGIGRPENNNVPLEDWVLTKWSAQESARLPEIVEHAMKSTGPL
;
A
#
# COMPACT_ATOMS: atom_id res chain seq x y z
N MET A 1 6.43 2.82 -8.75
CA MET A 1 4.99 2.81 -8.40
C MET A 1 4.11 3.80 -9.19
N ASN A 2 4.66 4.81 -9.85
CA ASN A 2 3.87 5.97 -10.33
C ASN A 2 2.89 5.69 -11.49
N ARG A 3 2.92 4.49 -12.07
CA ARG A 3 2.04 4.07 -13.18
C ARG A 3 1.14 2.89 -12.81
N SER A 4 0.95 2.62 -11.52
CA SER A 4 0.11 1.49 -11.07
C SER A 4 -1.34 1.59 -11.55
N GLY A 5 -1.88 2.81 -11.65
CA GLY A 5 -3.23 3.08 -12.13
C GLY A 5 -3.49 2.63 -13.56
N GLU A 6 -2.52 2.82 -14.46
CA GLU A 6 -2.64 2.42 -15.87
C GLU A 6 -2.88 0.91 -16.00
N ALA A 7 -2.08 0.11 -15.28
CA ALA A 7 -2.19 -1.35 -15.30
C ALA A 7 -3.51 -1.82 -14.68
N VAL A 8 -3.90 -1.24 -13.53
CA VAL A 8 -5.14 -1.63 -12.85
C VAL A 8 -6.37 -1.22 -13.67
N GLN A 9 -6.36 -0.06 -14.32
CA GLN A 9 -7.44 0.38 -15.20
C GLN A 9 -7.65 -0.59 -16.36
N ALA A 10 -6.57 -1.05 -17.01
CA ALA A 10 -6.66 -2.01 -18.10
C ALA A 10 -7.33 -3.33 -17.65
N VAL A 11 -6.92 -3.87 -16.49
CA VAL A 11 -7.50 -5.10 -15.94
C VAL A 11 -8.94 -4.88 -15.48
N ALA A 12 -9.23 -3.79 -14.77
CA ALA A 12 -10.57 -3.49 -14.25
C ALA A 12 -11.58 -3.23 -15.38
N GLY A 13 -11.15 -2.61 -16.49
CA GLY A 13 -11.99 -2.43 -17.68
C GLY A 13 -12.39 -3.74 -18.34
N TRP A 14 -11.51 -4.75 -18.30
CA TRP A 14 -11.78 -6.07 -18.88
C TRP A 14 -12.55 -6.99 -17.92
N GLN A 15 -12.08 -7.13 -16.68
CA GLN A 15 -12.65 -8.03 -15.68
C GLN A 15 -13.91 -7.48 -15.00
N LYS A 16 -14.08 -6.15 -14.99
CA LYS A 16 -15.19 -5.44 -14.33
C LYS A 16 -15.43 -5.95 -12.90
N PRO A 17 -14.40 -5.93 -12.03
CA PRO A 17 -14.54 -6.47 -10.69
C PRO A 17 -15.54 -5.64 -9.87
N ASP A 18 -16.36 -6.31 -9.07
CA ASP A 18 -17.29 -5.65 -8.13
C ASP A 18 -16.54 -4.93 -7.00
N ARG A 19 -15.28 -5.33 -6.74
CA ARG A 19 -14.47 -4.86 -5.63
C ARG A 19 -12.99 -4.82 -5.98
N ILE A 20 -12.34 -3.73 -5.60
CA ILE A 20 -10.88 -3.55 -5.72
C ILE A 20 -10.30 -3.32 -4.33
N ILE A 21 -9.19 -4.01 -4.03
CA ILE A 21 -8.43 -3.86 -2.79
C ILE A 21 -6.98 -3.52 -3.16
N ALA A 22 -6.50 -2.38 -2.69
CA ALA A 22 -5.11 -1.96 -2.83
C ALA A 22 -4.37 -2.19 -1.51
N ILE A 23 -3.33 -3.03 -1.54
CA ILE A 23 -2.40 -3.25 -0.42
C ILE A 23 -1.10 -2.50 -0.73
N TYR A 24 -0.66 -1.62 0.16
CA TYR A 24 0.51 -0.78 -0.07
C TYR A 24 1.20 -0.36 1.23
N ASP A 25 2.46 0.05 1.12
CA ASP A 25 3.28 0.52 2.23
C ASP A 25 2.85 1.91 2.74
N ASP A 26 3.03 2.15 4.03
CA ASP A 26 2.66 3.41 4.65
C ASP A 26 3.67 3.85 5.71
N ALA A 27 4.40 4.91 5.41
CA ALA A 27 5.44 5.40 6.30
C ALA A 27 4.89 6.08 7.55
N ASP A 28 3.64 6.56 7.54
CA ASP A 28 3.03 7.18 8.71
C ASP A 28 2.51 6.17 9.73
N LEU A 29 2.50 4.87 9.36
CA LEU A 29 2.16 3.79 10.27
C LEU A 29 3.44 3.12 10.79
N PRO A 30 3.51 2.78 12.10
CA PRO A 30 4.62 2.01 12.66
C PRO A 30 4.83 0.68 11.93
N PHE A 31 6.08 0.19 11.88
CA PHE A 31 6.41 -1.04 11.17
C PHE A 31 5.52 -2.23 11.59
N GLY A 32 4.89 -2.86 10.60
CA GLY A 32 3.96 -3.99 10.78
C GLY A 32 2.55 -3.61 11.24
N LYS A 33 2.25 -2.33 11.48
CA LYS A 33 0.89 -1.88 11.80
C LYS A 33 0.03 -1.91 10.54
N ILE A 34 -1.06 -2.66 10.57
CA ILE A 34 -2.03 -2.72 9.47
C ILE A 34 -3.24 -1.85 9.79
N ARG A 35 -3.73 -1.12 8.78
CA ARG A 35 -4.98 -0.35 8.85
C ARG A 35 -5.78 -0.51 7.56
N VAL A 36 -7.06 -0.85 7.69
CA VAL A 36 -7.98 -0.94 6.56
C VAL A 36 -8.87 0.31 6.51
N ARG A 37 -9.08 0.85 5.31
CA ARG A 37 -9.97 1.98 5.02
C ARG A 37 -10.73 1.73 3.73
N GLU A 38 -11.99 2.12 3.65
CA GLU A 38 -12.79 1.98 2.41
C GLU A 38 -12.63 3.19 1.47
N ASP A 39 -12.23 4.32 2.02
CA ASP A 39 -12.09 5.60 1.33
C ASP A 39 -10.84 6.38 1.77
N GLY A 40 -10.60 7.52 1.12
CA GLY A 40 -9.52 8.45 1.47
C GLY A 40 -8.63 8.89 0.29
N GLY A 41 -7.77 9.88 0.57
CA GLY A 41 -6.79 10.38 -0.40
C GLY A 41 -5.55 9.50 -0.53
N SER A 42 -4.61 9.91 -1.37
CA SER A 42 -3.33 9.20 -1.57
C SER A 42 -2.36 9.32 -0.39
N ALA A 43 -2.54 10.33 0.47
CA ALA A 43 -1.61 10.66 1.56
C ALA A 43 -0.15 10.75 1.09
N GLY A 44 0.08 11.23 -0.14
CA GLY A 44 1.42 11.35 -0.74
C GLY A 44 1.97 10.07 -1.36
N HIS A 45 1.29 8.92 -1.24
CA HIS A 45 1.74 7.67 -1.84
C HIS A 45 1.53 7.68 -3.37
N ASN A 46 2.62 7.65 -4.15
CA ASN A 46 2.58 7.79 -5.60
C ASN A 46 1.77 6.70 -6.32
N GLY A 47 1.82 5.45 -5.85
CA GLY A 47 0.98 4.37 -6.38
C GLY A 47 -0.51 4.61 -6.19
N VAL A 48 -0.95 4.97 -4.98
CA VAL A 48 -2.34 5.30 -4.66
C VAL A 48 -2.80 6.55 -5.41
N LYS A 49 -1.93 7.56 -5.57
CA LYS A 49 -2.21 8.73 -6.43
C LYS A 49 -2.54 8.28 -7.85
N SER A 50 -1.69 7.43 -8.43
CA SER A 50 -1.91 6.86 -9.77
C SER A 50 -3.21 6.05 -9.85
N LEU A 51 -3.55 5.23 -8.84
CA LEU A 51 -4.83 4.51 -8.78
C LEU A 51 -6.02 5.47 -8.80
N ILE A 52 -6.03 6.48 -7.92
CA ILE A 52 -7.12 7.46 -7.82
C ILE A 52 -7.33 8.18 -9.16
N GLU A 53 -6.25 8.55 -9.84
CA GLU A 53 -6.29 9.22 -11.14
C GLU A 53 -6.94 8.36 -12.25
N HIS A 54 -6.79 7.03 -12.21
CA HIS A 54 -7.18 6.15 -13.32
C HIS A 54 -8.48 5.37 -13.07
N ILE A 55 -8.75 4.99 -11.83
CA ILE A 55 -9.90 4.14 -11.46
C ILE A 55 -10.81 4.78 -10.40
N GLY A 56 -10.53 6.03 -10.00
CA GLY A 56 -11.25 6.73 -8.94
C GLY A 56 -10.86 6.27 -7.53
N GLY A 57 -11.50 6.85 -6.52
CA GLY A 57 -11.16 6.61 -5.10
C GLY A 57 -11.87 5.43 -4.43
N ASN A 58 -12.75 4.72 -5.13
CA ASN A 58 -13.63 3.68 -4.60
C ASN A 58 -12.93 2.30 -4.61
N PHE A 59 -11.98 2.12 -3.70
CA PHE A 59 -11.31 0.84 -3.48
C PHE A 59 -10.91 0.71 -2.01
N THR A 60 -10.96 -0.51 -1.47
CA THR A 60 -10.47 -0.76 -0.12
C THR A 60 -8.96 -0.58 -0.08
N ARG A 61 -8.45 0.10 0.94
CA ARG A 61 -7.03 0.37 1.18
C ARG A 61 -6.57 -0.44 2.38
N VAL A 62 -5.61 -1.32 2.17
CA VAL A 62 -4.89 -2.04 3.23
C VAL A 62 -3.52 -1.41 3.35
N ARG A 63 -3.37 -0.55 4.36
CA ARG A 63 -2.14 0.21 4.62
C ARG A 63 -1.24 -0.62 5.52
N VAL A 64 -0.04 -0.93 5.06
CA VAL A 64 0.96 -1.73 5.76
C VAL A 64 2.07 -0.82 6.25
N GLY A 65 2.20 -0.65 7.57
CA GLY A 65 3.15 0.27 8.14
C GLY A 65 4.60 -0.14 7.90
N ILE A 66 5.39 0.80 7.43
CA ILE A 66 6.84 0.65 7.21
C ILE A 66 7.66 1.59 8.11
N GLY A 67 6.98 2.49 8.85
CA GLY A 67 7.61 3.50 9.68
C GLY A 67 8.28 4.61 8.86
N ARG A 68 8.68 5.67 9.57
CA ARG A 68 9.55 6.72 9.05
C ARG A 68 11.01 6.38 9.35
N PRO A 69 11.96 6.85 8.52
CA PRO A 69 13.38 6.72 8.85
C PRO A 69 13.66 7.39 10.19
N GLU A 70 14.48 6.75 11.04
CA GLU A 70 14.90 7.34 12.32
C GLU A 70 15.69 8.65 12.10
N ASN A 71 16.42 8.71 11.00
CA ASN A 71 17.11 9.91 10.56
C ASN A 71 16.20 10.76 9.66
N ASN A 72 15.74 11.89 10.20
CA ASN A 72 14.88 12.86 9.49
C ASN A 72 15.50 13.47 8.23
N ASN A 73 16.81 13.30 8.00
CA ASN A 73 17.47 13.77 6.78
C ASN A 73 17.31 12.80 5.60
N VAL A 74 16.78 11.59 5.80
CA VAL A 74 16.54 10.63 4.72
C VAL A 74 15.24 11.01 3.99
N PRO A 75 15.30 11.36 2.70
CA PRO A 75 14.10 11.61 1.92
C PRO A 75 13.18 10.38 1.90
N LEU A 76 11.87 10.60 1.97
CA LEU A 76 10.92 9.49 2.04
C LEU A 76 10.94 8.61 0.79
N GLU A 77 11.18 9.22 -0.38
CA GLU A 77 11.34 8.52 -1.66
C GLU A 77 12.54 7.58 -1.70
N ASP A 78 13.61 7.90 -0.97
CA ASP A 78 14.76 7.01 -0.83
C ASP A 78 14.46 5.91 0.20
N TRP A 79 13.81 6.27 1.32
CA TRP A 79 13.45 5.33 2.39
C TRP A 79 12.63 4.14 1.87
N VAL A 80 11.60 4.40 1.07
CA VAL A 80 10.72 3.33 0.53
C VAL A 80 11.41 2.40 -0.45
N LEU A 81 12.61 2.76 -0.94
CA LEU A 81 13.43 1.94 -1.84
C LEU A 81 14.53 1.17 -1.10
N THR A 82 14.67 1.35 0.21
CA THR A 82 15.66 0.64 1.02
C THR A 82 15.30 -0.83 1.22
N LYS A 83 16.31 -1.63 1.58
CA LYS A 83 16.11 -3.04 1.95
C LYS A 83 15.75 -3.16 3.41
N TRP A 84 14.89 -4.12 3.71
CA TRP A 84 14.60 -4.55 5.07
C TRP A 84 15.87 -5.01 5.80
N SER A 85 15.99 -4.67 7.08
CA SER A 85 16.93 -5.30 8.00
C SER A 85 16.61 -6.79 8.18
N ALA A 86 17.53 -7.55 8.79
CA ALA A 86 17.30 -8.96 9.09
C ALA A 86 16.11 -9.15 10.05
N GLN A 87 15.98 -8.25 11.04
CA GLN A 87 14.91 -8.25 12.03
C GLN A 87 13.55 -7.95 11.39
N GLU A 88 13.48 -6.97 10.49
CA GLU A 88 12.26 -6.67 9.75
C GLU A 88 11.89 -7.81 8.80
N SER A 89 12.89 -8.32 8.05
CA SER A 89 12.70 -9.44 7.11
C SER A 89 12.11 -10.67 7.78
N ALA A 90 12.56 -10.99 9.00
CA ALA A 90 12.03 -12.11 9.78
C ALA A 90 10.55 -11.94 10.17
N ARG A 91 10.04 -10.70 10.23
CA ARG A 91 8.65 -10.38 10.58
C ARG A 91 7.73 -10.25 9.35
N LEU A 92 8.28 -10.10 8.14
CA LEU A 92 7.49 -9.94 6.93
C LEU A 92 6.46 -11.06 6.69
N PRO A 93 6.77 -12.36 6.90
CA PRO A 93 5.79 -13.42 6.68
C PRO A 93 4.51 -13.24 7.51
N GLU A 94 4.66 -12.89 8.79
CA GLU A 94 3.54 -12.62 9.71
C GLU A 94 2.73 -11.39 9.26
N ILE A 95 3.43 -10.32 8.85
CA ILE A 95 2.78 -9.09 8.38
C ILE A 95 1.97 -9.34 7.11
N VAL A 96 2.52 -10.10 6.16
CA VAL A 96 1.83 -10.47 4.91
C VAL A 96 0.60 -11.31 5.22
N GLU A 97 0.72 -12.30 6.11
CA GLU A 97 -0.42 -13.13 6.52
C GLU A 97 -1.53 -12.29 7.16
N HIS A 98 -1.16 -11.36 8.05
CA HIS A 98 -2.13 -10.46 8.68
C HIS A 98 -2.77 -9.52 7.63
N ALA A 99 -2.01 -8.99 6.68
CA ALA A 99 -2.55 -8.15 5.61
C ALA A 99 -3.58 -8.91 4.77
N MET A 100 -3.30 -10.16 4.42
CA MET A 100 -4.25 -11.04 3.72
C MET A 100 -5.52 -11.29 4.54
N LYS A 101 -5.41 -11.58 5.84
CA LYS A 101 -6.59 -11.80 6.70
C LYS A 101 -7.44 -10.53 6.85
N SER A 102 -6.81 -9.35 6.79
CA SER A 102 -7.49 -8.06 6.93
C SER A 102 -8.38 -7.70 5.73
N THR A 103 -8.23 -8.40 4.59
CA THR A 103 -9.06 -8.17 3.41
C THR A 103 -10.43 -8.81 3.50
N GLY A 104 -10.74 -9.57 4.56
CA GLY A 104 -11.96 -10.38 4.62
C GLY A 104 -11.96 -11.50 3.56
N PRO A 105 -13.07 -12.23 3.38
CA PRO A 105 -13.17 -13.25 2.34
C PRO A 105 -12.96 -12.61 0.96
N LEU A 106 -12.09 -13.25 0.16
CA LEU A 106 -11.87 -12.98 -1.26
C LEU A 106 -12.95 -13.67 -2.10
#